data_AF-A0A0D0CMV9-F1
#
_entry.id   AF-A0A0D0CMV9-F1
#
_cell.length_a   1.000
_cell.length_b   1.000
_cell.length_c   1.000
_cell.angle_alpha   90.00
_cell.angle_beta   90.00
_cell.angle_gamma   90.00
#
_symmetry.space_group_name_H-M   'P 1'
#
loop_
_entity.id
_entity.type
_entity.pdbx_description
1 polymer ?
#
loop_
_entity_poly.entity_id
_entity_poly.type
_entity_poly.pdbx_seq_one_letter_code
_entity_poly.pdbx_strand_id
1 'polypeptide(L)'
;MQCEFLPPYSPDLNPIKLTFFAMKYHLCHNGEYAQLVMMQLMEQEIYITLLDALYTITPKDSYGWFMHCGYSGSNNCSNVCMFFTKVNTHKYPLP
;
A
#
# COMPACT_ATOMS: atom_id res chain seq x y z
N MET A 1 -6.62 -15.18 15.91
CA MET A 1 -6.92 -14.16 14.89
C MET A 1 -8.23 -13.51 15.27
N GLN A 2 -8.27 -12.17 15.33
CA GLN A 2 -9.48 -11.40 15.55
C GLN A 2 -9.95 -10.86 14.19
N CYS A 3 -11.20 -11.10 13.83
CA CYS A 3 -11.79 -10.57 12.60
C CYS A 3 -12.67 -9.37 12.95
N GLU A 4 -12.54 -8.29 12.17
CA GLU A 4 -13.45 -7.15 12.23
C GLU A 4 -14.48 -7.27 11.11
N PHE A 5 -15.76 -7.23 11.48
CA PHE A 5 -16.87 -7.30 10.54
C PHE A 5 -17.22 -5.91 10.06
N LEU A 6 -17.16 -5.70 8.75
CA LEU A 6 -17.59 -4.47 8.10
C LEU A 6 -19.05 -4.58 7.67
N PRO A 7 -19.84 -3.49 7.73
CA PRO A 7 -21.14 -3.45 7.09
C PRO A 7 -21.01 -3.72 5.59
N PRO A 8 -22.04 -4.31 4.94
CA PRO A 8 -22.03 -4.54 3.50
C PRO A 8 -21.82 -3.22 2.75
N TYR A 9 -21.07 -3.27 1.65
CA TYR A 9 -20.75 -2.12 0.81
C TYR A 9 -20.11 -0.93 1.55
N SER A 10 -19.28 -1.21 2.57
CA SER A 10 -18.49 -0.18 3.28
C SER A 10 -17.01 -0.18 2.89
N PRO A 11 -16.66 0.05 1.60
CA PRO A 11 -15.28 0.01 1.15
C PRO A 11 -14.45 1.16 1.75
N ASP A 12 -15.09 2.22 2.23
CA ASP A 12 -14.43 3.38 2.86
C ASP A 12 -13.93 3.07 4.28
N LEU A 13 -14.43 2.00 4.88
CA LEU A 13 -13.93 1.48 6.16
C LEU A 13 -12.77 0.49 5.97
N ASN A 14 -12.35 0.19 4.74
CA ASN A 14 -11.26 -0.74 4.49
C ASN A 14 -9.96 -0.01 4.08
N PRO A 15 -8.92 0.02 4.94
CA PRO A 15 -7.68 0.74 4.67
C PRO A 15 -6.96 0.27 3.42
N ILE A 16 -7.14 -0.98 2.98
CA ILE A 16 -6.48 -1.52 1.78
C ILE A 16 -6.89 -0.75 0.51
N LYS A 17 -8.10 -0.17 0.48
CA LYS A 17 -8.58 0.63 -0.64
C LYS A 17 -7.70 1.87 -0.83
N LEU A 18 -7.31 2.51 0.28
CA LEU A 18 -6.45 3.69 0.25
C LEU A 18 -5.03 3.34 -0.21
N THR A 19 -4.50 2.18 0.21
CA THR A 19 -3.24 1.62 -0.30
C THR A 19 -3.29 1.46 -1.82
N PHE A 20 -4.33 0.83 -2.38
CA PHE A 20 -4.45 0.66 -3.83
C PHE A 20 -4.62 1.97 -4.58
N PHE A 21 -5.31 2.96 -4.02
CA PHE A 21 -5.38 4.28 -4.62
C PHE A 21 -4.02 4.98 -4.67
N ALA A 22 -3.23 4.88 -3.61
CA ALA A 22 -1.87 5.42 -3.59
C ALA A 22 -0.98 4.73 -4.63
N MET A 23 -0.97 3.39 -4.68
CA MET A 23 -0.21 2.64 -5.68
C MET A 23 -0.60 3.05 -7.11
N LYS A 24 -1.90 3.12 -7.40
CA LYS A 24 -2.40 3.54 -8.71
C LYS A 24 -1.94 4.96 -9.05
N TYR A 25 -2.00 5.88 -8.08
CA TYR A 25 -1.53 7.25 -8.27
C TYR A 25 -0.05 7.28 -8.65
N HIS A 26 0.81 6.55 -7.94
CA HIS A 26 2.24 6.48 -8.26
C HIS A 26 2.51 5.89 -9.64
N LEU A 27 1.84 4.77 -9.98
CA LEU A 27 1.97 4.10 -11.27
C LEU A 27 1.56 5.01 -12.44
N CYS A 28 0.49 5.79 -12.28
CA CYS A 28 0.02 6.72 -13.31
C CYS A 28 0.84 8.01 -13.36
N HIS A 29 1.33 8.51 -12.22
CA HIS A 29 2.08 9.76 -12.15
C HIS A 29 3.44 9.66 -12.85
N ASN A 30 4.13 8.54 -12.71
CA ASN A 30 5.47 8.37 -13.29
C ASN A 30 5.43 8.01 -14.78
N GLY A 31 4.25 7.79 -15.37
CA GLY A 31 4.09 7.34 -16.77
C GLY A 31 4.66 5.94 -17.05
N GLU A 32 5.41 5.36 -16.11
CA GLU A 32 6.05 4.06 -16.19
C GLU A 32 5.02 2.97 -16.48
N TYR A 33 3.90 2.90 -15.76
CA TYR A 33 2.90 1.86 -16.02
C TYR A 33 2.36 1.88 -17.46
N ALA A 34 2.12 3.07 -18.02
CA ALA A 34 1.66 3.20 -19.41
C ALA A 34 2.74 2.75 -20.40
N GLN A 35 4.01 3.10 -20.15
CA GLN A 35 5.15 2.65 -20.96
C GLN A 35 5.35 1.13 -20.86
N LEU A 36 5.27 0.59 -19.65
CA LEU A 36 5.46 -0.83 -19.34
C LEU A 36 4.39 -1.71 -20.01
N VAL A 37 3.11 -1.30 -19.96
CA VAL A 37 2.00 -2.01 -20.64
C VAL A 37 2.13 -1.95 -22.17
N MET A 38 2.63 -0.84 -22.71
CA MET A 38 2.83 -0.69 -24.16
C MET A 38 4.03 -1.49 -24.70
N MET A 39 5.03 -1.80 -23.87
CA MET A 39 6.27 -2.48 -24.28
C MET A 39 6.24 -4.02 -24.25
N GLN A 40 5.08 -4.68 -24.01
CA GLN A 40 4.97 -6.15 -23.92
C GLN A 40 5.99 -6.80 -22.96
N LEU A 41 6.11 -6.25 -21.76
CA LEU A 41 7.09 -6.73 -20.78
C LEU A 41 6.85 -8.16 -20.29
N MET A 42 7.91 -8.74 -19.76
CA MET A 42 7.84 -10.02 -19.06
C MET A 42 7.13 -9.85 -17.71
N GLU A 43 6.47 -10.92 -17.24
CA GLU A 43 5.67 -10.91 -16.00
C GLU A 43 6.45 -10.37 -14.79
N GLN A 44 7.76 -10.65 -14.75
CA GLN A 44 8.69 -10.22 -13.69
C GLN A 44 8.80 -8.70 -13.57
N GLU A 45 8.83 -7.97 -14.69
CA GLU A 45 8.98 -6.51 -14.70
C GLU A 45 7.70 -5.83 -14.19
N ILE A 46 6.54 -6.44 -14.47
CA ILE A 46 5.25 -6.01 -13.90
C ILE A 46 5.29 -6.17 -12.38
N TYR A 47 5.73 -7.33 -11.87
CA TYR A 47 5.83 -7.53 -10.41
C TYR A 47 6.78 -6.55 -9.73
N ILE A 48 7.96 -6.31 -10.31
CA ILE A 48 8.94 -5.35 -9.76
C ILE A 48 8.33 -3.94 -9.68
N THR A 49 7.64 -3.50 -10.74
CA THR A 49 7.00 -2.19 -10.78
C THR A 49 5.89 -2.07 -9.72
N LEU A 50 5.05 -3.11 -9.58
CA LEU A 50 4.01 -3.12 -8.55
C LEU A 50 4.60 -3.08 -7.14
N LEU A 51 5.70 -3.80 -6.91
CA LEU A 51 6.43 -3.75 -5.65
C LEU A 51 7.01 -2.35 -5.41
N ASP A 52 7.61 -1.73 -6.42
CA ASP A 52 8.17 -0.38 -6.30
C ASP A 52 7.10 0.65 -5.91
N ALA A 53 5.91 0.58 -6.52
CA ALA A 53 4.77 1.41 -6.14
C ALA A 53 4.23 1.09 -4.73
N LEU A 54 4.38 -0.14 -4.24
CA LEU A 54 4.04 -0.48 -2.86
C LEU A 54 5.08 0.11 -1.88
N TYR A 55 6.36 0.12 -2.25
CA TYR A 55 7.45 0.66 -1.44
C TYR A 55 7.44 2.19 -1.32
N THR A 56 6.66 2.93 -2.13
CA THR A 56 6.52 4.38 -1.94
C THR A 56 5.62 4.73 -0.75
N ILE A 57 4.84 3.76 -0.25
CA ILE A 57 3.89 3.97 0.84
C ILE A 57 4.64 4.01 2.17
N THR A 58 4.47 5.11 2.90
CA THR A 58 5.14 5.29 4.18
C THR A 58 4.31 4.69 5.33
N PRO A 59 4.95 4.38 6.48
CA PRO A 59 4.23 4.03 7.71
C PRO A 59 3.27 5.14 8.15
N LYS A 60 3.61 6.42 7.90
CA LYS A 60 2.76 7.56 8.23
C LYS A 60 1.48 7.58 7.40
N ASP A 61 1.56 7.28 6.10
CA ASP A 61 0.39 7.17 5.23
C ASP A 61 -0.52 6.05 5.72
N SER A 62 0.07 4.89 6.00
CA SER A 62 -0.64 3.73 6.54
C SER A 62 -1.38 4.07 7.82
N TYR A 63 -0.71 4.71 8.79
CA TYR A 63 -1.35 5.16 10.01
C TYR A 63 -2.50 6.14 9.74
N GLY A 64 -2.29 7.13 8.86
CA GLY A 64 -3.32 8.08 8.45
C GLY A 64 -4.55 7.41 7.84
N TRP A 65 -4.37 6.33 7.06
CA TRP A 65 -5.46 5.58 6.45
C TRP A 65 -6.26 4.78 7.48
N PHE A 66 -5.60 4.14 8.43
CA PHE A 66 -6.30 3.46 9.53
C PHE A 66 -7.12 4.46 10.37
N MET A 67 -6.55 5.62 10.67
CA MET A 67 -7.27 6.71 11.35
C MET A 67 -8.47 7.19 10.53
N HIS A 68 -8.29 7.38 9.21
CA HIS A 68 -9.36 7.80 8.30
C HIS A 68 -10.53 6.81 8.25
N CYS A 69 -10.23 5.51 8.31
CA CYS A 69 -11.24 4.45 8.37
C CYS A 69 -11.86 4.25 9.78
N GLY A 70 -11.45 5.04 10.79
CA GLY A 70 -12.01 4.99 12.15
C GLY A 70 -11.30 4.05 13.13
N TYR A 71 -10.12 3.52 12.80
CA TYR A 71 -9.38 2.55 13.63
C TYR A 71 -8.46 3.20 14.69
N SER A 72 -8.80 4.39 15.17
CA SER A 72 -7.91 5.27 15.95
C SER A 72 -7.49 4.79 17.34
N GLY A 73 -8.00 3.65 17.81
CA GLY A 73 -7.72 3.11 19.15
C GLY A 73 -7.53 1.60 19.21
N SER A 74 -7.44 0.91 18.07
CA SER A 74 -7.23 -0.54 18.09
C SER A 74 -5.74 -0.85 18.27
N ASN A 75 -5.41 -1.82 19.13
CA ASN A 75 -4.05 -2.39 19.26
C ASN A 75 -3.52 -2.97 17.93
N ASN A 76 -4.36 -3.05 16.89
CA ASN A 76 -4.04 -3.47 15.53
C ASN A 76 -3.34 -2.37 14.71
N CYS A 77 -3.50 -1.09 15.05
CA CYS A 77 -2.79 0.02 14.39
C CYS A 77 -1.26 -0.18 14.47
N SER A 78 -0.75 -0.63 15.62
CA SER A 78 0.69 -0.83 15.86
C SER A 78 1.28 -1.95 15.00
N ASN A 79 0.55 -3.05 14.79
CA ASN A 79 1.05 -4.21 14.04
C ASN A 79 1.00 -4.02 12.51
N VAL A 80 -0.03 -3.33 12.00
CA VAL A 80 -0.11 -3.07 10.55
C VAL A 80 0.88 -1.98 10.12
N CYS A 81 1.06 -0.95 10.96
CA CYS A 81 2.12 0.03 10.77
C CYS A 81 3.50 -0.65 10.73
N MET A 82 3.69 -1.71 11.54
CA MET A 82 4.91 -2.53 11.52
C MET A 82 5.10 -3.31 10.21
N PHE A 83 4.04 -3.79 9.56
CA PHE A 83 4.13 -4.47 8.26
C PHE A 83 4.67 -3.54 7.16
N PHE A 84 4.12 -2.33 7.02
CA PHE A 84 4.62 -1.35 6.04
C PHE A 84 5.99 -0.77 6.40
N THR A 85 6.31 -0.69 7.70
CA THR A 85 7.66 -0.31 8.17
C THR A 85 8.70 -1.37 7.79
N LYS A 86 8.39 -2.66 7.93
CA LYS A 86 9.30 -3.78 7.67
C LYS A 86 9.53 -4.03 6.17
N VAL A 87 8.56 -3.67 5.35
CA VAL A 87 8.70 -3.62 3.90
C VAL A 87 9.76 -2.55 3.54
N ASN A 88 9.64 -1.32 4.04
CA ASN A 88 10.59 -0.23 3.71
C ASN A 88 12.05 -0.41 4.18
N THR A 89 12.36 -1.30 5.12
CA THR A 89 13.74 -1.51 5.59
C THR A 89 14.64 -2.27 4.60
N HIS A 90 14.08 -2.90 3.56
CA HIS A 90 14.88 -3.67 2.59
C HIS A 90 15.31 -2.90 1.34
N LYS A 91 14.84 -1.65 1.12
CA LYS A 91 15.29 -0.83 -0.02
C LYS A 91 16.60 -0.07 0.23
N TYR A 92 17.07 0.02 1.48
CA TYR A 92 18.33 0.72 1.80
C TYR A 92 19.04 0.01 2.98
N PRO A 93 20.03 -0.86 2.75
CA PRO A 93 21.08 -0.99 3.75
C PRO A 93 21.72 0.40 3.89
N LEU A 94 21.57 1.00 5.07
CA LEU A 94 22.36 2.18 5.44
C LEU A 94 23.86 1.85 5.21
N PRO A 95 24.67 2.79 4.70
CA PRO A 95 26.12 2.58 4.59
C PRO A 95 26.76 2.30 5.95
#